data_AF-A0A077ZSG6-F1
#
_entry.id   AF-A0A077ZSG6-F1
#
_cell.length_a   1.000
_cell.length_b   1.000
_cell.length_c   1.000
_cell.angle_alpha   90.00
_cell.angle_beta   90.00
_cell.angle_gamma   90.00
#
_symmetry.space_group_name_H-M   'P 1'
#
loop_
_entity.id
_entity.type
_entity.pdbx_description
1 polymer ?
#
loop_
_entity_poly.entity_id
_entity_poly.type
_entity_poly.pdbx_seq_one_letter_code
_entity_poly.pdbx_strand_id
1 'polypeptide(L)'
;MALQFNTATSKKLTILALFASQLAFSSLANIMTEDRDLSGCSVELDSNIFNLMKLARTKNDTADYKVEYQTGTATSSVEFNFCEQSLRTCSDGKPDFANMIDDKGKCTHLSTNSLTDIVVNLQSIEDPSKGLSLDFISPEKCNDTSNYKLNVQLNCDKTAPRTTYELDQATSKDQCFKRVVLTSQEACPKLQLGILWHFFNYYSNGFALVMIALGFFFLMYGGKYHQQTLFLIGQLTFTAVAMVILYGFVYPKKTAEWTVWLSLVVCLGMGSGPGYFTQRWARSGVLLIGGWIGGLLGAVFYTGVVAKYTENNPLLALWLTVIFFAVVVAVLSQVYFDYAVILGSAVIGSYMFIRGLSIYIGGFPNEFILYQNYLNGSVGATNKTLYVYLIIMIFIALSSILAQFRMKQENGSQYSYRQQNKKYEKL
;
A
#
# COMPACT_ATOMS: atom_id res chain seq x y z
N MET A 1 -38.70 18.79 28.32
CA MET A 1 -39.33 17.47 28.48
C MET A 1 -38.22 16.43 28.34
N ALA A 2 -37.66 15.98 29.46
CA ALA A 2 -36.49 15.10 29.49
C ALA A 2 -36.96 13.63 29.36
N LEU A 3 -36.69 13.03 28.20
CA LEU A 3 -36.83 11.59 27.99
C LEU A 3 -35.73 10.89 28.79
N GLN A 4 -36.08 10.30 29.93
CA GLN A 4 -35.21 9.40 30.66
C GLN A 4 -34.99 8.13 29.82
N PHE A 5 -33.91 8.11 29.04
CA PHE A 5 -33.46 6.92 28.35
C PHE A 5 -32.85 5.94 29.37
N ASN A 6 -33.42 4.74 29.41
CA ASN A 6 -33.12 3.72 30.39
C ASN A 6 -31.71 3.15 30.15
N THR A 7 -30.77 3.34 31.08
CA THR A 7 -29.36 2.93 30.95
C THR A 7 -29.14 1.42 30.74
N ALA A 8 -30.16 0.60 31.05
CA ALA A 8 -30.13 -0.85 30.84
C ALA A 8 -30.18 -1.27 29.36
N THR A 9 -30.82 -0.50 28.47
CA THR A 9 -30.87 -0.84 27.02
C THR A 9 -29.57 -0.51 26.30
N SER A 10 -28.78 0.46 26.79
CA SER A 10 -27.48 0.80 26.22
C SER A 10 -26.47 -0.34 26.32
N LYS A 11 -26.37 -1.00 27.49
CA LYS A 11 -25.42 -2.13 27.67
C LYS A 11 -25.74 -3.31 26.76
N LYS A 12 -27.03 -3.60 26.54
CA LYS A 12 -27.46 -4.69 25.63
C LYS A 12 -27.11 -4.40 24.18
N LEU A 13 -27.23 -3.15 23.73
CA LEU A 13 -26.91 -2.76 22.36
C LEU A 13 -25.41 -2.86 22.06
N THR A 14 -24.55 -2.49 23.03
CA THR A 14 -23.09 -2.59 22.87
C THR A 14 -22.61 -4.04 22.81
N ILE A 15 -23.21 -4.92 23.60
CA ILE A 15 -22.90 -6.36 23.58
C ILE A 15 -23.37 -6.99 22.26
N LEU A 16 -24.54 -6.59 21.75
CA LEU A 16 -25.05 -7.10 20.47
C LEU A 16 -24.16 -6.68 19.29
N ALA A 17 -23.65 -5.44 19.29
CA ALA A 17 -22.72 -4.95 18.28
C ALA A 17 -21.36 -5.68 18.31
N LEU A 18 -20.85 -6.00 19.50
CA LEU A 18 -19.64 -6.81 19.67
C LEU A 18 -19.84 -8.24 19.14
N PHE A 19 -20.97 -8.88 19.42
CA PHE A 19 -21.26 -10.23 18.92
C PHE A 19 -21.49 -10.27 17.40
N ALA A 20 -22.19 -9.29 16.84
CA ALA A 20 -22.37 -9.19 15.39
C ALA A 20 -21.03 -9.01 14.64
N SER A 21 -20.08 -8.30 15.25
CA SER A 21 -18.73 -8.13 14.67
C SER A 21 -17.90 -9.42 14.66
N GLN A 22 -18.08 -10.32 15.64
CA GLN A 22 -17.34 -11.59 15.71
C GLN A 22 -17.81 -12.61 14.67
N LEU A 23 -19.12 -12.67 14.39
CA LEU A 23 -19.66 -13.59 13.38
C LEU A 23 -19.32 -13.18 11.94
N ALA A 24 -19.15 -11.89 11.67
CA ALA A 24 -18.65 -11.41 10.38
C ALA A 24 -17.17 -11.77 10.16
N PHE A 25 -16.39 -11.89 11.25
CA PHE A 25 -14.94 -12.10 11.16
C PHE A 25 -14.54 -13.52 10.75
N SER A 26 -15.28 -14.55 11.20
CA SER A 26 -14.95 -15.94 10.91
C SER A 26 -15.26 -16.37 9.46
N SER A 27 -16.20 -15.70 8.80
CA SER A 27 -16.55 -15.98 7.40
C SER A 27 -15.61 -15.32 6.38
N LEU A 28 -14.86 -14.28 6.77
CA LEU A 28 -13.92 -13.56 5.91
C LEU A 28 -12.54 -14.25 5.80
N ALA A 29 -12.14 -15.06 6.78
CA ALA A 29 -10.79 -15.64 6.85
C ALA A 29 -10.47 -16.62 5.70
N ASN A 30 -11.47 -17.29 5.14
CA ASN A 30 -11.26 -18.28 4.06
C ASN A 30 -11.14 -17.66 2.66
N ILE A 31 -11.33 -16.34 2.50
CA ILE A 31 -11.28 -15.66 1.20
C ILE A 31 -9.91 -14.99 0.95
N MET A 32 -9.00 -14.95 1.94
CA MET A 32 -7.84 -14.04 1.93
C MET A 32 -6.46 -14.69 1.76
N THR A 33 -6.37 -15.91 1.22
CA THR A 33 -5.09 -16.40 0.70
C THR A 33 -4.86 -15.75 -0.67
N GLU A 34 -4.32 -14.54 -0.67
CA GLU A 34 -4.01 -13.81 -1.89
C GLU A 34 -2.50 -13.90 -2.17
N ASP A 35 -2.21 -14.41 -3.36
CA ASP A 35 -0.88 -14.66 -3.88
C ASP A 35 -0.07 -13.36 -3.94
N ARG A 36 1.25 -13.47 -3.72
CA ARG A 36 2.22 -12.36 -3.76
C ARG A 36 2.49 -11.91 -5.19
N ASP A 37 1.43 -11.68 -5.95
CA ASP A 37 1.46 -11.60 -7.40
C ASP A 37 1.58 -10.17 -7.92
N LEU A 38 2.05 -10.11 -9.17
CA LEU A 38 2.30 -8.93 -9.99
C LEU A 38 1.04 -8.02 -10.11
N SER A 39 0.75 -7.22 -9.08
CA SER A 39 -0.39 -6.29 -9.12
C SER A 39 -0.02 -5.05 -9.92
N GLY A 40 -0.68 -4.85 -11.07
CA GLY A 40 -0.50 -3.63 -11.87
C GLY A 40 0.93 -3.38 -12.34
N CYS A 41 1.64 -4.46 -12.69
CA CYS A 41 3.04 -4.45 -13.13
C CYS A 41 4.05 -3.94 -12.08
N SER A 42 3.62 -3.82 -10.83
CA SER A 42 4.49 -3.54 -9.70
C SER A 42 4.63 -4.78 -8.84
N VAL A 43 5.82 -4.96 -8.28
CA VAL A 43 6.13 -6.10 -7.42
C VAL A 43 6.72 -5.58 -6.13
N GLU A 44 6.16 -6.00 -4.99
CA GLU A 44 6.77 -5.81 -3.67
C GLU A 44 7.45 -7.11 -3.24
N LEU A 45 8.77 -7.11 -3.15
CA LEU A 45 9.57 -8.24 -2.65
C LEU A 45 10.50 -7.76 -1.54
N ASP A 46 10.39 -8.37 -0.36
CA ASP A 46 11.17 -8.02 0.83
C ASP A 46 11.25 -6.51 1.09
N SER A 47 10.10 -5.83 0.99
CA SER A 47 9.94 -4.37 1.18
C SER A 47 10.59 -3.48 0.12
N ASN A 48 11.08 -4.08 -0.98
CA ASN A 48 11.53 -3.36 -2.16
C ASN A 48 10.40 -3.35 -3.18
N ILE A 49 10.14 -2.19 -3.76
CA ILE A 49 9.12 -2.04 -4.78
C ILE A 49 9.79 -1.82 -6.14
N PHE A 50 9.44 -2.68 -7.07
CA PHE A 50 9.89 -2.67 -8.46
C PHE A 50 8.71 -2.30 -9.34
N ASN A 51 8.96 -1.45 -10.32
CA ASN A 51 7.94 -1.02 -11.27
C ASN A 51 8.39 -1.43 -12.67
N LEU A 52 7.75 -2.46 -13.22
CA LEU A 52 8.09 -3.04 -14.52
C LEU A 52 7.24 -2.43 -15.65
N MET A 53 6.39 -1.43 -15.36
CA MET A 53 5.42 -0.89 -16.32
C MET A 53 6.09 -0.32 -17.58
N LYS A 54 7.27 0.27 -17.43
CA LYS A 54 8.05 0.80 -18.56
C LYS A 54 8.73 -0.28 -19.40
N LEU A 55 8.79 -1.52 -18.91
CA LEU A 55 9.22 -2.67 -19.70
C LEU A 55 8.07 -3.26 -20.50
N ALA A 56 6.81 -2.99 -20.15
CA ALA A 56 5.66 -3.48 -20.92
C ALA A 56 5.68 -2.91 -22.34
N ARG A 57 5.56 -3.79 -23.35
CA ARG A 57 5.35 -3.43 -24.75
C ARG A 57 3.86 -3.36 -25.03
N THR A 58 3.44 -2.29 -25.65
CA THR A 58 2.03 -2.06 -26.01
C THR A 58 1.83 -2.24 -27.50
N LYS A 59 0.58 -2.19 -27.99
CA LYS A 59 0.28 -2.26 -29.44
C LYS A 59 0.91 -1.14 -30.27
N ASN A 60 1.40 -0.07 -29.62
CA ASN A 60 2.14 1.00 -30.28
C ASN A 60 3.61 0.62 -30.52
N ASP A 61 4.13 -0.35 -29.78
CA ASP A 61 5.44 -0.94 -30.04
C ASP A 61 5.35 -1.91 -31.23
N THR A 62 6.43 -2.00 -32.02
CA THR A 62 6.43 -2.78 -33.26
C THR A 62 6.58 -4.29 -33.04
N ALA A 63 7.08 -4.71 -31.88
CA ALA A 63 7.34 -6.12 -31.55
C ALA A 63 7.52 -6.34 -30.04
N ASP A 64 7.29 -7.58 -29.62
CA ASP A 64 7.65 -8.10 -28.29
C ASP A 64 9.17 -8.17 -28.09
N TYR A 65 9.62 -8.51 -26.88
CA TYR A 65 11.02 -8.86 -26.66
C TYR A 65 11.30 -10.20 -27.34
N LYS A 66 12.08 -10.18 -28.42
CA LYS A 66 12.38 -11.36 -29.23
C LYS A 66 13.85 -11.73 -29.12
N VAL A 67 14.13 -12.93 -28.64
CA VAL A 67 15.49 -13.49 -28.55
C VAL A 67 15.62 -14.68 -29.47
N GLU A 68 16.46 -14.54 -30.49
CA GLU A 68 16.74 -15.62 -31.45
C GLU A 68 17.92 -16.47 -31.00
N TYR A 69 17.83 -17.78 -31.19
CA TYR A 69 18.90 -18.73 -30.88
C TYR A 69 18.95 -19.87 -31.90
N GLN A 70 20.12 -20.48 -32.04
CA GLN A 70 20.34 -21.57 -33.00
C GLN A 70 20.11 -22.92 -32.30
N THR A 71 19.22 -23.73 -32.85
CA THR A 71 19.02 -25.14 -32.48
C THR A 71 19.54 -26.01 -33.62
N GLY A 72 20.84 -26.31 -33.60
CA GLY A 72 21.50 -26.98 -34.73
C GLY A 72 21.71 -26.02 -35.90
N THR A 73 21.10 -26.31 -37.06
CA THR A 73 21.18 -25.45 -38.27
C THR A 73 20.02 -24.46 -38.39
N ALA A 74 19.08 -24.50 -37.44
CA ALA A 74 17.81 -23.83 -37.56
C ALA A 74 17.65 -22.77 -36.46
N THR A 75 16.98 -21.67 -36.79
CA THR A 75 16.80 -20.52 -35.88
C THR A 75 15.44 -20.60 -35.21
N SER A 76 15.43 -20.62 -33.88
CA SER A 76 14.23 -20.56 -33.03
C SER A 76 14.21 -19.21 -32.29
N SER A 77 13.04 -18.79 -31.80
CA SER A 77 12.95 -17.55 -31.02
C SER A 77 12.06 -17.69 -29.80
N VAL A 78 12.47 -17.04 -28.70
CA VAL A 78 11.61 -16.79 -27.53
C VAL A 78 11.11 -15.36 -27.63
N GLU A 79 9.79 -15.19 -27.61
CA GLU A 79 9.11 -13.90 -27.60
C GLU A 79 8.35 -13.74 -26.29
N PHE A 80 8.51 -12.62 -25.59
CA PHE A 80 7.82 -12.40 -24.32
C PHE A 80 7.55 -10.91 -24.09
N ASN A 81 6.61 -10.64 -23.19
CA ASN A 81 6.23 -9.30 -22.79
C ASN A 81 6.07 -9.23 -21.25
N PHE A 82 6.09 -8.01 -20.72
CA PHE A 82 5.89 -7.75 -19.29
C PHE A 82 4.51 -7.17 -19.08
N CYS A 83 3.72 -7.76 -18.18
CA CYS A 83 2.46 -7.21 -17.65
C CYS A 83 1.32 -6.99 -18.64
N GLU A 84 1.61 -6.99 -19.93
CA GLU A 84 0.70 -7.03 -21.05
C GLU A 84 0.90 -8.34 -21.80
N GLN A 85 -0.15 -8.79 -22.48
CA GLN A 85 -0.07 -9.97 -23.32
C GLN A 85 0.96 -9.77 -24.44
N SER A 86 1.55 -10.87 -24.90
CA SER A 86 2.39 -10.90 -26.09
C SER A 86 1.64 -10.28 -27.27
N LEU A 87 2.29 -9.38 -28.01
CA LEU A 87 1.75 -8.81 -29.24
C LEU A 87 1.58 -9.88 -30.32
N ARG A 88 2.42 -10.92 -30.31
CA ARG A 88 2.27 -12.09 -31.16
C ARG A 88 1.44 -13.18 -30.48
N THR A 89 0.27 -13.44 -31.06
CA THR A 89 -0.59 -14.58 -30.73
C THR A 89 -0.19 -15.81 -31.55
N CYS A 90 -0.15 -16.99 -30.91
CA CYS A 90 -0.03 -18.27 -31.61
C CYS A 90 -1.26 -18.53 -32.52
N SER A 91 -1.17 -19.56 -33.38
CA SER A 91 -2.23 -19.90 -34.35
C SER A 91 -3.56 -20.34 -33.71
N ASP A 92 -3.55 -20.69 -32.42
CA ASP A 92 -4.76 -21.05 -31.68
C ASP A 92 -5.52 -19.83 -31.14
N GLY A 93 -4.96 -18.62 -31.29
CA GLY A 93 -5.58 -17.36 -30.89
C GLY A 93 -5.66 -17.16 -29.38
N LYS A 94 -5.00 -18.00 -28.56
CA LYS A 94 -4.98 -17.81 -27.12
C LYS A 94 -3.99 -16.71 -26.73
N PRO A 95 -4.38 -15.80 -25.83
CA PRO A 95 -3.45 -14.83 -25.29
C PRO A 95 -2.52 -15.49 -24.26
N ASP A 96 -1.29 -15.01 -24.22
CA ASP A 96 -0.22 -15.41 -23.31
C ASP A 96 0.70 -14.21 -23.05
N PHE A 97 1.65 -14.35 -22.13
CA PHE A 97 2.71 -13.36 -21.89
C PHE A 97 4.05 -13.72 -22.56
N ALA A 98 4.23 -14.99 -22.95
CA ALA A 98 5.46 -15.51 -23.51
C ALA A 98 5.21 -16.73 -24.40
N ASN A 99 5.91 -16.78 -25.52
CA ASN A 99 5.85 -17.80 -26.56
C ASN A 99 7.23 -18.24 -27.02
N MET A 100 7.36 -19.50 -27.37
CA MET A 100 8.51 -20.06 -28.07
C MET A 100 8.11 -20.44 -29.49
N ILE A 101 8.91 -20.07 -30.48
CA ILE A 101 8.69 -20.41 -31.89
C ILE A 101 9.86 -21.24 -32.37
N ASP A 102 9.57 -22.46 -32.79
CA ASP A 102 10.58 -23.35 -33.36
C ASP A 102 10.94 -22.96 -34.81
N ASP A 103 11.90 -23.67 -35.37
CA ASP A 103 12.35 -23.50 -36.75
C ASP A 103 11.28 -23.80 -37.81
N LYS A 104 10.25 -24.56 -37.46
CA LYS A 104 9.12 -24.90 -38.32
C LYS A 104 7.98 -23.89 -38.19
N GLY A 105 8.16 -22.86 -37.36
CA GLY A 105 7.12 -21.87 -37.06
C GLY A 105 6.03 -22.38 -36.12
N LYS A 106 6.22 -23.53 -35.46
CA LYS A 106 5.33 -24.01 -34.40
C LYS A 106 5.51 -23.10 -33.18
N CYS A 107 4.40 -22.54 -32.75
CA CYS A 107 4.30 -21.69 -31.58
C CYS A 107 3.90 -22.53 -30.36
N THR A 108 4.63 -22.39 -29.26
CA THR A 108 4.43 -23.08 -27.99
C THR A 108 4.29 -22.04 -26.88
N HIS A 109 3.21 -22.11 -26.11
CA HIS A 109 2.95 -21.14 -25.06
C HIS A 109 3.86 -21.40 -23.85
N LEU A 110 4.55 -20.36 -23.38
CA LEU A 110 5.42 -20.42 -22.20
C LEU A 110 4.72 -19.90 -20.92
N SER A 111 3.50 -19.40 -21.05
CA SER A 111 2.66 -18.85 -19.98
C SER A 111 1.19 -18.89 -20.39
N THR A 112 0.25 -18.76 -19.46
CA THR A 112 -1.16 -18.53 -19.80
C THR A 112 -1.50 -17.04 -19.91
N ASN A 113 -2.79 -16.72 -19.98
CA ASN A 113 -3.31 -15.36 -19.91
C ASN A 113 -3.41 -14.80 -18.48
N SER A 114 -2.91 -15.53 -17.48
CA SER A 114 -2.92 -15.12 -16.07
C SER A 114 -1.55 -14.68 -15.59
N LEU A 115 -1.48 -13.53 -14.89
CA LEU A 115 -0.25 -13.05 -14.25
C LEU A 115 0.18 -13.93 -13.07
N THR A 116 -0.72 -14.77 -12.53
CA THR A 116 -0.43 -15.73 -11.45
C THR A 116 0.62 -16.77 -11.85
N ASP A 117 0.82 -16.97 -13.16
CA ASP A 117 1.79 -17.93 -13.69
C ASP A 117 3.21 -17.36 -13.75
N ILE A 118 3.38 -16.09 -13.39
CA ILE A 118 4.65 -15.38 -13.37
C ILE A 118 5.11 -15.25 -11.92
N VAL A 119 5.98 -16.16 -11.48
CA VAL A 119 6.53 -16.13 -10.12
C VAL A 119 7.73 -15.19 -10.09
N VAL A 120 7.69 -14.17 -9.22
CA VAL A 120 8.78 -13.19 -9.11
C VAL A 120 9.62 -13.45 -7.87
N ASN A 121 10.93 -13.53 -8.07
CA ASN A 121 11.91 -13.71 -7.01
C ASN A 121 12.99 -12.62 -7.08
N LEU A 122 13.58 -12.28 -5.94
CA LEU A 122 14.81 -11.49 -5.91
C LEU A 122 15.98 -12.37 -6.36
N GLN A 123 16.87 -11.81 -7.19
CA GLN A 123 18.11 -12.54 -7.53
C GLN A 123 19.01 -12.75 -6.30
N SER A 124 18.96 -11.82 -5.36
CA SER A 124 19.69 -11.91 -4.10
C SER A 124 18.89 -11.18 -3.03
N ILE A 125 18.56 -11.89 -1.96
CA ILE A 125 17.86 -11.33 -0.79
C ILE A 125 18.75 -10.30 -0.09
N GLU A 126 20.06 -10.57 -0.02
CA GLU A 126 21.06 -9.69 0.59
C GLU A 126 21.31 -8.40 -0.20
N ASP A 127 21.13 -8.45 -1.53
CA ASP A 127 21.33 -7.31 -2.41
C ASP A 127 20.23 -7.20 -3.47
N PRO A 128 19.08 -6.58 -3.12
CA PRO A 128 17.98 -6.34 -4.05
C PRO A 128 18.38 -5.46 -5.24
N SER A 129 19.54 -4.79 -5.18
CA SER A 129 20.05 -4.02 -6.30
C SER A 129 20.65 -4.86 -7.43
N LYS A 130 20.74 -6.19 -7.26
CA LYS A 130 21.03 -7.10 -8.38
C LYS A 130 19.84 -7.28 -9.31
N GLY A 131 18.62 -7.05 -8.81
CA GLY A 131 17.38 -7.06 -9.59
C GLY A 131 16.51 -8.30 -9.34
N LEU A 132 15.72 -8.69 -10.33
CA LEU A 132 14.64 -9.67 -10.22
C LEU A 132 14.87 -10.90 -11.09
N SER A 133 14.12 -11.96 -10.80
CA SER A 133 14.02 -13.18 -11.57
C SER A 133 12.54 -13.51 -11.74
N LEU A 134 12.06 -13.56 -12.97
CA LEU A 134 10.66 -13.84 -13.32
C LEU A 134 10.58 -15.23 -13.93
N ASP A 135 9.86 -16.12 -13.29
CA ASP A 135 9.61 -17.48 -13.76
C ASP A 135 8.23 -17.56 -14.40
N PHE A 136 8.17 -17.66 -15.72
CA PHE A 136 6.97 -17.95 -16.49
C PHE A 136 6.76 -19.46 -16.52
N ILE A 137 5.65 -19.92 -15.94
CA ILE A 137 5.29 -21.33 -15.83
C ILE A 137 4.27 -21.67 -16.90
N SER A 138 4.62 -22.57 -17.82
CA SER A 138 3.69 -23.06 -18.83
C SER A 138 2.85 -24.23 -18.30
N PRO A 139 1.56 -24.33 -18.66
CA PRO A 139 0.80 -25.56 -18.49
C PRO A 139 1.18 -26.63 -19.52
N GLU A 140 1.87 -26.27 -20.60
CA GLU A 140 2.25 -27.20 -21.65
C GLU A 140 3.46 -28.05 -21.24
N LYS A 141 3.33 -29.36 -21.46
CA LYS A 141 4.38 -30.33 -21.21
C LYS A 141 5.43 -30.26 -22.32
N CYS A 142 6.68 -30.10 -21.93
CA CYS A 142 7.83 -30.26 -22.82
C CYS A 142 8.16 -31.74 -23.02
N ASN A 143 8.18 -32.49 -21.91
CA ASN A 143 8.35 -33.94 -21.86
C ASN A 143 7.27 -34.56 -20.95
N ASP A 144 7.21 -35.88 -20.81
CA ASP A 144 6.20 -36.56 -19.97
C ASP A 144 6.16 -36.05 -18.51
N THR A 145 7.32 -35.62 -18.02
CA THR A 145 7.57 -35.24 -16.61
C THR A 145 7.74 -33.74 -16.36
N SER A 146 7.98 -32.92 -17.39
CA SER A 146 8.36 -31.50 -17.22
C SER A 146 7.58 -30.58 -18.15
N ASN A 147 7.19 -29.43 -17.62
CA ASN A 147 6.56 -28.35 -18.38
C ASN A 147 7.61 -27.40 -18.96
N TYR A 148 7.24 -26.66 -19.99
CA TYR A 148 8.07 -25.55 -20.45
C TYR A 148 8.17 -24.47 -19.36
N LYS A 149 9.37 -23.92 -19.20
CA LYS A 149 9.65 -22.84 -18.26
C LYS A 149 10.57 -21.81 -18.88
N LEU A 150 10.19 -20.53 -18.74
CA LEU A 150 11.03 -19.40 -19.12
C LEU A 150 11.41 -18.62 -17.87
N ASN A 151 12.70 -18.47 -17.63
CA ASN A 151 13.23 -17.60 -16.59
C ASN A 151 13.76 -16.31 -17.22
N VAL A 152 13.21 -15.16 -16.85
CA VAL A 152 13.70 -13.84 -17.25
C VAL A 152 14.44 -13.22 -16.06
N GLN A 153 15.76 -13.22 -16.13
CA GLN A 153 16.64 -12.64 -15.14
C GLN A 153 16.84 -11.15 -15.44
N LEU A 154 16.19 -10.28 -14.65
CA LEU A 154 16.25 -8.83 -14.75
C LEU A 154 17.39 -8.25 -13.90
N ASN A 155 18.52 -7.93 -14.52
CA ASN A 155 19.65 -7.27 -13.86
C ASN A 155 19.41 -5.76 -13.76
N CYS A 156 19.55 -5.21 -12.55
CA CYS A 156 19.47 -3.76 -12.34
C CYS A 156 20.78 -3.08 -12.75
N ASP A 157 20.70 -2.20 -13.74
CA ASP A 157 21.76 -1.28 -14.11
C ASP A 157 21.21 0.14 -14.21
N LYS A 158 21.63 1.01 -13.28
CA LYS A 158 21.18 2.40 -13.24
C LYS A 158 21.74 3.25 -14.38
N THR A 159 22.82 2.80 -15.01
CA THR A 159 23.54 3.51 -16.06
C THR A 159 23.19 3.03 -17.46
N ALA A 160 22.44 1.92 -17.57
CA ALA A 160 22.01 1.38 -18.86
C ALA A 160 21.16 2.41 -19.62
N PRO A 161 21.61 2.89 -20.80
CA PRO A 161 20.86 3.89 -21.57
C PRO A 161 19.59 3.30 -22.20
N ARG A 162 19.58 1.98 -22.42
CA ARG A 162 18.48 1.20 -22.99
C ARG A 162 18.48 -0.19 -22.37
N THR A 163 17.31 -0.81 -22.34
CA THR A 163 17.17 -2.22 -21.96
C THR A 163 17.87 -3.10 -22.99
N THR A 164 18.82 -3.92 -22.54
CA THR A 164 19.48 -4.95 -23.34
C THR A 164 19.03 -6.33 -22.86
N TYR A 165 19.00 -7.30 -23.76
CA TYR A 165 18.62 -8.66 -23.40
C TYR A 165 19.34 -9.67 -24.28
N GLU A 166 19.67 -10.82 -23.70
CA GLU A 166 20.35 -11.92 -24.37
C GLU A 166 19.90 -13.27 -23.81
N LEU A 167 19.97 -14.32 -24.63
CA LEU A 167 19.74 -15.67 -24.14
C LEU A 167 20.99 -16.17 -23.42
N ASP A 168 20.82 -16.71 -22.23
CA ASP A 168 21.91 -17.35 -21.53
C ASP A 168 22.36 -18.61 -22.28
N GLN A 169 23.62 -18.61 -22.72
CA GLN A 169 24.22 -19.67 -23.53
C GLN A 169 24.14 -21.05 -22.85
N ALA A 170 24.16 -21.10 -21.52
CA ALA A 170 24.04 -22.35 -20.77
C ALA A 170 22.67 -23.02 -20.98
N THR A 171 21.60 -22.23 -21.08
CA THR A 171 20.23 -22.71 -21.28
C THR A 171 19.82 -22.80 -22.75
N SER A 172 20.65 -22.31 -23.67
CA SER A 172 20.36 -22.35 -25.11
C SER A 172 20.14 -23.78 -25.62
N LYS A 173 20.79 -24.79 -25.01
CA LYS A 173 20.67 -26.20 -25.41
C LYS A 173 19.52 -26.95 -24.75
N ASP A 174 18.99 -26.46 -23.63
CA ASP A 174 17.88 -27.10 -22.93
C ASP A 174 16.57 -26.81 -23.68
N GLN A 175 15.81 -27.84 -24.02
CA GLN A 175 14.56 -27.69 -24.76
C GLN A 175 13.42 -27.18 -23.88
N CYS A 176 13.42 -27.53 -22.60
CA CYS A 176 12.31 -27.26 -21.69
C CYS A 176 12.51 -26.00 -20.84
N PHE A 177 13.76 -25.61 -20.63
CA PHE A 177 14.11 -24.45 -19.80
C PHE A 177 14.93 -23.43 -20.59
N LYS A 178 14.42 -22.20 -20.69
CA LYS A 178 15.15 -21.08 -21.29
C LYS A 178 15.37 -19.99 -20.26
N ARG A 179 16.58 -19.43 -20.20
CA ARG A 179 16.89 -18.27 -19.38
C ARG A 179 17.29 -17.08 -20.26
N VAL A 180 16.54 -15.99 -20.14
CA VAL A 180 16.84 -14.71 -20.79
C VAL A 180 17.39 -13.76 -19.74
N VAL A 181 18.59 -13.24 -19.97
CA VAL A 181 19.21 -12.23 -19.11
C VAL A 181 18.93 -10.87 -19.72
N LEU A 182 18.20 -10.03 -18.99
CA LEU A 182 17.81 -8.69 -19.41
C LEU A 182 18.36 -7.67 -18.42
N THR A 183 19.05 -6.65 -18.92
CA THR A 183 19.64 -5.59 -18.11
C THR A 183 18.88 -4.29 -18.35
N SER A 184 18.35 -3.68 -17.29
CA SER A 184 17.58 -2.44 -17.41
C SER A 184 17.63 -1.58 -16.14
N GLN A 185 17.46 -0.27 -16.30
CA GLN A 185 17.26 0.67 -15.20
C GLN A 185 15.92 0.43 -14.47
N GLU A 186 14.93 -0.13 -15.15
CA GLU A 186 13.60 -0.38 -14.58
C GLU A 186 13.57 -1.62 -13.68
N ALA A 187 14.58 -2.51 -13.80
CA ALA A 187 14.81 -3.61 -12.86
C ALA A 187 15.37 -3.13 -11.50
N CYS A 188 15.72 -1.85 -11.37
CA CYS A 188 16.21 -1.28 -10.13
C CYS A 188 15.05 -0.86 -9.20
N PRO A 189 15.18 -1.06 -7.88
CA PRO A 189 14.16 -0.63 -6.92
C PRO A 189 14.01 0.89 -6.95
N LYS A 190 12.79 1.39 -7.16
CA LYS A 190 12.50 2.84 -7.33
C LYS A 190 12.48 3.61 -6.02
N LEU A 191 12.05 2.97 -4.93
CA LEU A 191 11.90 3.59 -3.63
C LEU A 191 12.57 2.73 -2.57
N GLN A 192 13.54 3.30 -1.87
CA GLN A 192 14.30 2.64 -0.82
C GLN A 192 13.97 3.16 0.58
N LEU A 193 12.70 3.50 0.80
CA LEU A 193 12.11 3.39 2.15
C LEU A 193 12.16 1.93 2.65
N GLY A 194 12.65 1.00 1.83
CA GLY A 194 12.78 -0.43 2.07
C GLY A 194 13.36 -0.81 3.43
N ILE A 195 14.34 -0.10 3.99
CA ILE A 195 14.83 -0.48 5.34
C ILE A 195 13.82 -0.16 6.44
N LEU A 196 13.15 1.00 6.35
CA LEU A 196 12.11 1.37 7.29
C LEU A 196 10.89 0.43 7.16
N TRP A 197 10.54 0.09 5.92
CA TRP A 197 9.46 -0.85 5.63
C TRP A 197 9.79 -2.29 6.04
N HIS A 198 11.00 -2.76 5.76
CA HIS A 198 11.50 -4.05 6.19
C HIS A 198 11.44 -4.16 7.71
N PHE A 199 11.86 -3.11 8.40
CA PHE A 199 11.74 -3.04 9.85
C PHE A 199 10.29 -3.14 10.34
N PHE A 200 9.35 -2.40 9.74
CA PHE A 200 7.94 -2.49 10.09
C PHE A 200 7.34 -3.87 9.77
N ASN A 201 7.75 -4.50 8.67
CA ASN A 201 7.30 -5.83 8.27
C ASN A 201 7.87 -6.92 9.19
N TYR A 202 9.16 -6.81 9.56
CA TYR A 202 9.83 -7.74 10.46
C TYR A 202 9.25 -7.68 11.89
N TYR A 203 9.02 -6.47 12.40
CA TYR A 203 8.40 -6.25 13.72
C TYR A 203 6.87 -6.01 13.65
N SER A 204 6.24 -6.46 12.57
CA SER A 204 4.84 -6.19 12.24
C SER A 204 3.87 -6.57 13.35
N ASN A 205 4.07 -7.73 13.98
CA ASN A 205 3.25 -8.18 15.12
C ASN A 205 3.28 -7.21 16.31
N GLY A 206 4.42 -6.58 16.60
CA GLY A 206 4.53 -5.61 17.69
C GLY A 206 3.82 -4.30 17.36
N PHE A 207 4.05 -3.78 16.14
CA PHE A 207 3.38 -2.58 15.66
C PHE A 207 1.87 -2.75 15.55
N ALA A 208 1.39 -3.92 15.09
CA ALA A 208 -0.02 -4.27 15.02
C ALA A 208 -0.70 -4.13 16.39
N LEU A 209 -0.09 -4.70 17.44
CA LEU A 209 -0.62 -4.63 18.80
C LEU A 209 -0.70 -3.18 19.31
N VAL A 210 0.33 -2.37 19.07
CA VAL A 210 0.35 -0.94 19.43
C VAL A 210 -0.72 -0.17 18.66
N MET A 211 -0.87 -0.42 17.36
CA MET A 211 -1.88 0.24 16.52
C MET A 211 -3.31 -0.14 16.93
N ILE A 212 -3.55 -1.41 17.30
CA ILE A 212 -4.84 -1.85 17.83
C ILE A 212 -5.15 -1.15 19.15
N ALA A 213 -4.19 -1.10 20.08
CA ALA A 213 -4.38 -0.46 21.38
C ALA A 213 -4.66 1.06 21.25
N LEU A 214 -3.87 1.76 20.42
CA LEU A 214 -4.07 3.19 20.15
C LEU A 214 -5.36 3.46 19.37
N GLY A 215 -5.66 2.64 18.37
CA GLY A 215 -6.88 2.73 17.58
C GLY A 215 -8.12 2.56 18.47
N PHE A 216 -8.12 1.56 19.34
CA PHE A 216 -9.19 1.33 20.31
C PHE A 216 -9.33 2.51 21.29
N PHE A 217 -8.22 3.06 21.79
CA PHE A 217 -8.25 4.26 22.63
C PHE A 217 -8.91 5.45 21.93
N PHE A 218 -8.54 5.73 20.67
CA PHE A 218 -9.13 6.83 19.90
C PHE A 218 -10.61 6.62 19.56
N LEU A 219 -11.02 5.38 19.30
CA LEU A 219 -12.41 5.02 19.03
C LEU A 219 -13.31 5.18 20.27
N MET A 220 -12.83 4.84 21.45
CA MET A 220 -13.67 4.84 22.66
C MET A 220 -13.57 6.14 23.45
N TYR A 221 -12.37 6.71 23.54
CA TYR A 221 -12.08 7.80 24.47
C TYR A 221 -11.58 9.09 23.81
N GLY A 222 -11.46 9.10 22.48
CA GLY A 222 -10.83 10.21 21.75
C GLY A 222 -11.42 11.58 22.07
N GLY A 223 -12.76 11.69 22.08
CA GLY A 223 -13.47 12.92 22.44
C GLY A 223 -13.47 13.25 23.93
N LYS A 224 -13.44 12.24 24.82
CA LYS A 224 -13.44 12.44 26.28
C LYS A 224 -12.11 13.01 26.75
N TYR A 225 -11.00 12.42 26.28
CA TYR A 225 -9.63 12.81 26.62
C TYR A 225 -8.97 13.59 25.49
N HIS A 226 -9.64 14.65 25.03
CA HIS A 226 -9.22 15.40 23.85
C HIS A 226 -7.78 15.94 23.94
N GLN A 227 -7.34 16.38 25.12
CA GLN A 227 -5.97 16.91 25.30
C GLN A 227 -4.94 15.82 25.02
N GLN A 228 -5.17 14.63 25.56
CA GLN A 228 -4.33 13.45 25.35
C GLN A 228 -4.42 12.98 23.89
N THR A 229 -5.62 13.03 23.29
CA THR A 229 -5.82 12.67 21.87
C THR A 229 -5.04 13.61 20.94
N LEU A 230 -5.11 14.92 21.17
CA LEU A 230 -4.38 15.92 20.38
C LEU A 230 -2.86 15.80 20.57
N PHE A 231 -2.42 15.48 21.80
CA PHE A 231 -1.02 15.16 22.09
C PHE A 231 -0.55 13.97 21.27
N LEU A 232 -1.25 12.83 21.35
CA LEU A 232 -0.86 11.58 20.68
C LEU A 232 -0.88 11.72 19.16
N ILE A 233 -1.94 12.31 18.58
CA ILE A 233 -2.02 12.52 17.12
C ILE A 233 -0.89 13.45 16.66
N GLY A 234 -0.62 14.53 17.39
CA GLY A 234 0.50 15.42 17.13
C GLY A 234 1.82 14.67 17.15
N GLN A 235 2.12 14.00 18.26
CA GLN A 235 3.35 13.22 18.45
C GLN A 235 3.56 12.20 17.33
N LEU A 236 2.54 11.38 17.02
CA LEU A 236 2.62 10.36 15.98
C LEU A 236 2.85 10.98 14.59
N THR A 237 2.16 12.08 14.28
CA THR A 237 2.32 12.75 12.98
C THR A 237 3.73 13.27 12.79
N PHE A 238 4.25 14.03 13.76
CA PHE A 238 5.60 14.59 13.67
C PHE A 238 6.69 13.51 13.71
N THR A 239 6.48 12.44 14.49
CA THR A 239 7.37 11.27 14.50
C THR A 239 7.41 10.62 13.12
N ALA A 240 6.25 10.37 12.50
CA ALA A 240 6.15 9.74 11.18
C ALA A 240 6.81 10.61 10.10
N VAL A 241 6.53 11.91 10.08
CA VAL A 241 7.15 12.85 9.12
C VAL A 241 8.67 12.92 9.31
N ALA A 242 9.15 13.02 10.56
CA ALA A 242 10.59 13.03 10.84
C ALA A 242 11.27 11.72 10.38
N MET A 243 10.65 10.57 10.63
CA MET A 243 11.15 9.27 10.17
C MET A 243 11.22 9.20 8.64
N VAL A 244 10.18 9.65 7.93
CA VAL A 244 10.17 9.68 6.46
C VAL A 244 11.27 10.60 5.92
N ILE A 245 11.50 11.76 6.55
CA ILE A 245 12.57 12.68 6.13
C ILE A 245 13.96 12.05 6.36
N LEU A 246 14.19 11.47 7.54
CA LEU A 246 15.47 10.85 7.88
C LEU A 246 15.81 9.69 6.94
N TYR A 247 14.87 8.76 6.72
CA TYR A 247 15.10 7.61 5.84
C TYR A 247 14.98 7.94 4.35
N GLY A 248 14.26 8.99 3.99
CA GLY A 248 14.12 9.44 2.61
C GLY A 248 15.34 10.22 2.11
N PHE A 249 15.98 11.02 2.97
CA PHE A 249 17.01 11.98 2.54
C PHE A 249 18.35 11.88 3.28
N VAL A 250 18.38 11.43 4.54
CA VAL A 250 19.59 11.51 5.38
C VAL A 250 20.35 10.18 5.42
N TYR A 251 19.65 9.08 5.67
CA TYR A 251 20.29 7.78 5.86
C TYR A 251 20.70 7.13 4.53
N PRO A 252 21.88 6.50 4.45
CA PRO A 252 22.28 5.75 3.28
C PRO A 252 21.44 4.48 3.13
N LYS A 253 21.42 3.95 1.91
CA LYS A 253 20.60 2.78 1.53
C LYS A 253 20.99 1.50 2.28
N LYS A 254 22.22 1.42 2.79
CA LYS A 254 22.78 0.28 3.53
C LYS A 254 22.99 0.64 5.01
N THR A 255 21.93 1.07 5.68
CA THR A 255 21.95 1.25 7.15
C THR A 255 21.73 -0.08 7.86
N ALA A 256 22.28 -0.22 9.07
CA ALA A 256 21.98 -1.37 9.92
C ALA A 256 20.62 -1.22 10.61
N GLU A 257 19.90 -2.31 10.86
CA GLU A 257 18.54 -2.28 11.41
C GLU A 257 18.41 -1.61 12.78
N TRP A 258 19.44 -1.70 13.64
CA TRP A 258 19.44 -1.05 14.96
C TRP A 258 19.31 0.47 14.87
N THR A 259 19.72 1.07 13.74
CA THR A 259 19.56 2.51 13.50
C THR A 259 18.09 2.92 13.41
N VAL A 260 17.19 2.01 13.02
CA VAL A 260 15.74 2.25 12.96
C VAL A 260 15.15 2.37 14.36
N TRP A 261 15.52 1.48 15.28
CA TRP A 261 15.13 1.58 16.69
C TRP A 261 15.61 2.90 17.32
N LEU A 262 16.89 3.23 17.12
CA LEU A 262 17.45 4.48 17.64
C LEU A 262 16.72 5.70 17.05
N SER A 263 16.50 5.71 15.74
CA SER A 263 15.79 6.79 15.04
C SER A 263 14.36 6.91 15.54
N LEU A 264 13.66 5.80 15.76
CA LEU A 264 12.29 5.79 16.27
C LEU A 264 12.21 6.40 17.67
N VAL A 265 13.13 6.03 18.59
CA VAL A 265 13.18 6.61 19.95
C VAL A 265 13.47 8.11 19.90
N VAL A 266 14.45 8.53 19.09
CA VAL A 266 14.80 9.95 18.92
C VAL A 266 13.62 10.74 18.32
N CYS A 267 13.00 10.23 17.26
CA CYS A 267 11.84 10.85 16.61
C CYS A 267 10.63 10.91 17.53
N LEU A 268 10.37 9.89 18.35
CA LEU A 268 9.30 9.90 19.35
C LEU A 268 9.56 10.94 20.44
N GLY A 269 10.81 11.09 20.88
CA GLY A 269 11.24 12.15 21.80
C GLY A 269 11.05 13.54 21.19
N MET A 270 11.54 13.75 19.97
CA MET A 270 11.37 15.00 19.23
C MET A 270 9.89 15.33 18.96
N GLY A 271 9.09 14.33 18.56
CA GLY A 271 7.66 14.46 18.30
C GLY A 271 6.84 14.80 19.55
N SER A 272 7.34 14.48 20.75
CA SER A 272 6.66 14.84 22.01
C SER A 272 6.57 16.35 22.21
N GLY A 273 7.53 17.14 21.69
CA GLY A 273 7.48 18.61 21.74
C GLY A 273 6.29 19.20 20.97
N PRO A 274 6.18 18.96 19.65
CA PRO A 274 5.01 19.33 18.87
C PRO A 274 3.69 18.71 19.37
N GLY A 275 3.71 17.47 19.88
CA GLY A 275 2.55 16.87 20.55
C GLY A 275 2.11 17.66 21.78
N TYR A 276 3.04 18.09 22.63
CA TYR A 276 2.74 18.95 23.77
C TYR A 276 2.23 20.32 23.31
N PHE A 277 2.76 20.85 22.21
CA PHE A 277 2.27 22.08 21.59
C PHE A 277 0.82 21.94 21.11
N THR A 278 0.45 20.85 20.41
CA THR A 278 -0.93 20.61 19.97
C THR A 278 -1.89 20.37 21.14
N GLN A 279 -1.40 19.80 22.24
CA GLN A 279 -2.16 19.68 23.49
C GLN A 279 -2.44 21.04 24.12
N ARG A 280 -1.43 21.90 24.23
CA ARG A 280 -1.53 23.21 24.89
C ARG A 280 -2.32 24.20 24.03
N TRP A 281 -2.17 24.14 22.71
CA TRP A 281 -2.80 25.02 21.74
C TRP A 281 -3.82 24.24 20.92
N ALA A 282 -4.92 23.80 21.55
CA ALA A 282 -5.83 22.83 20.96
C ALA A 282 -6.34 23.17 19.53
N ARG A 283 -6.41 24.47 19.16
CA ARG A 283 -6.70 24.92 17.79
C ARG A 283 -5.72 24.37 16.75
N SER A 284 -4.42 24.36 17.04
CA SER A 284 -3.41 23.80 16.13
C SER A 284 -3.55 22.28 15.98
N GLY A 285 -3.89 21.57 17.06
CA GLY A 285 -4.17 20.14 16.99
C GLY A 285 -5.42 19.82 16.14
N VAL A 286 -6.47 20.64 16.23
CA VAL A 286 -7.67 20.48 15.39
C VAL A 286 -7.41 20.84 13.93
N LEU A 287 -6.52 21.80 13.63
CA LEU A 287 -6.03 22.03 12.27
C LEU A 287 -5.33 20.77 11.74
N LEU A 288 -4.47 20.15 12.55
CA LEU A 288 -3.73 18.95 12.17
C LEU A 288 -4.67 17.78 11.85
N ILE A 289 -5.67 17.53 12.71
CA ILE A 289 -6.70 16.51 12.48
C ILE A 289 -7.47 16.81 11.19
N GLY A 290 -7.92 18.05 11.00
CA GLY A 290 -8.64 18.46 9.79
C GLY A 290 -7.79 18.30 8.53
N GLY A 291 -6.49 18.58 8.62
CA GLY A 291 -5.52 18.35 7.54
C GLY A 291 -5.38 16.88 7.17
N TRP A 292 -5.31 15.97 8.15
CA TRP A 292 -5.28 14.52 7.89
C TRP A 292 -6.56 14.02 7.22
N ILE A 293 -7.73 14.38 7.76
CA ILE A 293 -9.02 13.97 7.18
C ILE A 293 -9.18 14.55 5.78
N GLY A 294 -8.86 15.84 5.60
CA GLY A 294 -8.93 16.51 4.30
C GLY A 294 -7.94 15.92 3.30
N GLY A 295 -6.73 15.58 3.72
CA GLY A 295 -5.75 14.92 2.86
C GLY A 295 -6.24 13.55 2.38
N LEU A 296 -6.82 12.75 3.28
CA LEU A 296 -7.42 11.46 2.93
C LEU A 296 -8.60 11.61 1.98
N LEU A 297 -9.52 12.55 2.25
CA LEU A 297 -10.65 12.85 1.36
C LEU A 297 -10.16 13.34 -0.01
N GLY A 298 -9.12 14.17 -0.05
CA GLY A 298 -8.51 14.65 -1.28
C GLY A 298 -7.89 13.51 -2.10
N ALA A 299 -7.23 12.55 -1.44
CA ALA A 299 -6.69 11.37 -2.10
C ALA A 299 -7.81 10.51 -2.71
N VAL A 300 -8.90 10.24 -1.97
CA VAL A 300 -10.06 9.50 -2.47
C VAL A 300 -10.77 10.24 -3.61
N PHE A 301 -10.93 11.57 -3.49
CA PHE A 301 -11.54 12.38 -4.54
C PHE A 301 -10.69 12.38 -5.82
N TYR A 302 -9.38 12.49 -5.64
CA TYR A 302 -8.44 12.45 -6.75
C TYR A 302 -8.51 11.10 -7.48
N THR A 303 -8.46 9.96 -6.76
CA THR A 303 -8.54 8.64 -7.38
C THR A 303 -9.89 8.37 -8.05
N GLY A 304 -10.99 8.82 -7.47
CA GLY A 304 -12.33 8.61 -8.03
C GLY A 304 -12.67 9.48 -9.24
N VAL A 305 -12.19 10.73 -9.25
CA VAL A 305 -12.62 11.75 -10.21
C VAL A 305 -11.46 12.28 -11.04
N VAL A 306 -10.49 12.95 -10.43
CA VAL A 306 -9.44 13.74 -11.12
C VAL A 306 -8.49 12.85 -11.93
N ALA A 307 -8.23 11.64 -11.43
CA ALA A 307 -7.41 10.63 -12.08
C ALA A 307 -7.82 10.34 -13.53
N LYS A 308 -9.12 10.37 -13.81
CA LYS A 308 -9.67 10.05 -15.14
C LYS A 308 -9.43 11.14 -16.18
N TYR A 309 -9.12 12.36 -15.73
CA TYR A 309 -8.97 13.53 -16.60
C TYR A 309 -7.52 14.03 -16.68
N THR A 310 -6.59 13.44 -15.92
CA THR A 310 -5.22 13.93 -15.82
C THR A 310 -4.25 12.98 -16.52
N GLU A 311 -3.93 13.27 -17.78
CA GLU A 311 -2.93 12.49 -18.53
C GLU A 311 -1.52 13.07 -18.38
N ASN A 312 -1.40 14.39 -18.45
CA ASN A 312 -0.09 15.03 -18.66
C ASN A 312 0.80 15.09 -17.41
N ASN A 313 0.25 15.07 -16.19
CA ASN A 313 1.02 15.12 -14.92
C ASN A 313 0.19 14.62 -13.72
N PRO A 314 -0.03 13.31 -13.54
CA PRO A 314 -0.86 12.78 -12.46
C PRO A 314 -0.33 13.13 -11.07
N LEU A 315 1.00 13.13 -10.88
CA LEU A 315 1.63 13.46 -9.60
C LEU A 315 1.28 14.87 -9.10
N LEU A 316 1.41 15.87 -9.96
CA LEU A 316 1.13 17.25 -9.60
C LEU A 316 -0.35 17.41 -9.23
N ALA A 317 -1.25 16.84 -10.03
CA ALA A 317 -2.68 16.91 -9.79
C ALA A 317 -3.10 16.21 -8.50
N LEU A 318 -2.47 15.08 -8.15
CA LEU A 318 -2.67 14.40 -6.87
C LEU A 318 -2.35 15.33 -5.70
N TRP A 319 -1.13 15.88 -5.67
CA TRP A 319 -0.68 16.72 -4.56
C TRP A 319 -1.48 18.01 -4.45
N LEU A 320 -1.80 18.66 -5.58
CA LEU A 320 -2.66 19.85 -5.57
C LEU A 320 -4.05 19.55 -5.01
N THR A 321 -4.66 18.43 -5.40
CA THR A 321 -5.97 18.02 -4.90
C THR A 321 -5.93 17.69 -3.41
N VAL A 322 -4.94 16.91 -2.96
CA VAL A 322 -4.74 16.56 -1.55
C VAL A 322 -4.51 17.80 -0.69
N ILE A 323 -3.64 18.72 -1.12
CA ILE A 323 -3.36 19.98 -0.39
C ILE A 323 -4.60 20.86 -0.34
N PHE A 324 -5.35 20.99 -1.45
CA PHE A 324 -6.58 21.77 -1.49
C PHE A 324 -7.60 21.27 -0.47
N PHE A 325 -7.92 19.97 -0.47
CA PHE A 325 -8.86 19.40 0.49
C PHE A 325 -8.34 19.43 1.93
N ALA A 326 -7.03 19.19 2.15
CA ALA A 326 -6.41 19.31 3.47
C ALA A 326 -6.59 20.71 4.06
N VAL A 327 -6.35 21.77 3.28
CA VAL A 327 -6.50 23.16 3.72
C VAL A 327 -7.98 23.49 3.98
N VAL A 328 -8.88 23.16 3.06
CA VAL A 328 -10.32 23.45 3.21
C VAL A 328 -10.90 22.77 4.46
N VAL A 329 -10.62 21.47 4.66
CA VAL A 329 -11.13 20.73 5.83
C VAL A 329 -10.43 21.17 7.12
N ALA A 330 -9.16 21.54 7.09
CA ALA A 330 -8.48 22.14 8.25
C ALA A 330 -9.11 23.48 8.66
N VAL A 331 -9.47 24.35 7.72
CA VAL A 331 -10.16 25.62 8.04
C VAL A 331 -11.57 25.34 8.58
N LEU A 332 -12.32 24.42 7.96
CA LEU A 332 -13.65 24.02 8.44
C LEU A 332 -13.60 23.38 9.84
N SER A 333 -12.54 22.62 10.15
CA SER A 333 -12.37 22.00 11.47
C SER A 333 -12.22 23.04 12.59
N GLN A 334 -11.72 24.25 12.30
CA GLN A 334 -11.68 25.34 13.27
C GLN A 334 -13.07 25.87 13.62
N VAL A 335 -13.98 25.92 12.64
CA VAL A 335 -15.36 26.36 12.85
C VAL A 335 -16.12 25.32 13.67
N TYR A 336 -15.93 24.04 13.35
CA TYR A 336 -16.59 22.91 14.02
C TYR A 336 -15.72 22.23 15.07
N PHE A 337 -14.97 23.02 15.84
CA PHE A 337 -13.93 22.56 16.76
C PHE A 337 -14.36 21.38 17.66
N ASP A 338 -15.50 21.50 18.35
CA ASP A 338 -15.96 20.48 19.31
C ASP A 338 -16.40 19.17 18.64
N TYR A 339 -16.69 19.19 17.33
CA TYR A 339 -17.10 18.04 16.54
C TYR A 339 -15.91 17.43 15.81
N ALA A 340 -14.96 18.27 15.38
CA ALA A 340 -13.77 17.85 14.64
C ALA A 340 -12.90 16.87 15.42
N VAL A 341 -12.73 17.05 16.73
CA VAL A 341 -11.96 16.11 17.57
C VAL A 341 -12.60 14.73 17.61
N ILE A 342 -13.93 14.67 17.79
CA ILE A 342 -14.69 13.40 17.84
C ILE A 342 -14.63 12.68 16.48
N LEU A 343 -14.90 13.43 15.41
CA LEU A 343 -14.86 12.89 14.04
C LEU A 343 -13.45 12.39 13.69
N GLY A 344 -12.44 13.19 13.97
CA GLY A 344 -11.06 12.84 13.64
C GLY A 344 -10.50 11.69 14.45
N SER A 345 -10.76 11.65 15.76
CA SER A 345 -10.31 10.51 16.57
C SER A 345 -11.02 9.22 16.16
N ALA A 346 -12.29 9.27 15.77
CA ALA A 346 -13.01 8.11 15.28
C ALA A 346 -12.47 7.61 13.93
N VAL A 347 -12.20 8.52 12.98
CA VAL A 347 -11.64 8.18 11.66
C VAL A 347 -10.22 7.62 11.82
N ILE A 348 -9.32 8.35 12.49
CA ILE A 348 -7.93 7.91 12.71
C ILE A 348 -7.91 6.61 13.53
N GLY A 349 -8.73 6.51 14.56
CA GLY A 349 -8.85 5.31 15.40
C GLY A 349 -9.33 4.10 14.62
N SER A 350 -10.34 4.25 13.75
CA SER A 350 -10.85 3.17 12.91
C SER A 350 -9.78 2.66 11.93
N TYR A 351 -9.03 3.57 11.33
CA TYR A 351 -7.92 3.22 10.44
C TYR A 351 -6.82 2.48 11.21
N MET A 352 -6.34 3.02 12.34
CA MET A 352 -5.29 2.36 13.12
C MET A 352 -5.71 0.98 13.63
N PHE A 353 -6.96 0.85 14.08
CA PHE A 353 -7.52 -0.41 14.57
C PHE A 353 -7.60 -1.47 13.45
N ILE A 354 -8.20 -1.12 12.31
CA ILE A 354 -8.31 -2.06 11.17
C ILE A 354 -6.96 -2.34 10.54
N ARG A 355 -6.08 -1.34 10.41
CA ARG A 355 -4.73 -1.53 9.88
C ARG A 355 -3.93 -2.47 10.78
N GLY A 356 -3.99 -2.29 12.10
CA GLY A 356 -3.37 -3.21 13.05
C GLY A 356 -3.93 -4.64 12.97
N LEU A 357 -5.26 -4.81 12.84
CA LEU A 357 -5.86 -6.13 12.61
C LEU A 357 -5.45 -6.75 11.27
N SER A 358 -5.37 -5.95 10.21
CA SER A 358 -5.01 -6.41 8.87
C SER A 358 -3.58 -6.94 8.78
N ILE A 359 -2.68 -6.52 9.66
CA ILE A 359 -1.32 -7.07 9.71
C ILE A 359 -1.33 -8.54 10.13
N TYR A 360 -2.22 -8.93 11.06
CA TYR A 360 -2.37 -10.33 11.48
C TYR A 360 -3.17 -11.17 10.47
N ILE A 361 -4.19 -10.57 9.84
CA ILE A 361 -5.07 -11.27 8.90
C ILE A 361 -4.41 -11.39 7.51
N GLY A 362 -3.60 -10.41 7.11
CA GLY A 362 -3.13 -10.24 5.74
C GLY A 362 -4.13 -9.48 4.86
N GLY A 363 -3.89 -9.51 3.54
CA GLY A 363 -4.83 -9.02 2.52
C GLY A 363 -4.94 -7.50 2.35
N PHE A 364 -4.64 -6.67 3.36
CA PHE A 364 -4.67 -5.21 3.19
C PHE A 364 -3.42 -4.74 2.43
N PRO A 365 -3.57 -4.22 1.19
CA PRO A 365 -2.42 -3.81 0.39
C PRO A 365 -1.71 -2.63 1.05
N ASN A 366 -0.39 -2.57 0.90
CA ASN A 366 0.39 -1.43 1.36
C ASN A 366 -0.07 -0.16 0.62
N GLU A 367 -0.25 0.93 1.35
CA GLU A 367 -0.66 2.22 0.79
C GLU A 367 0.35 2.72 -0.26
N PHE A 368 1.62 2.35 -0.13
CA PHE A 368 2.65 2.65 -1.13
C PHE A 368 2.46 1.84 -2.42
N ILE A 369 2.05 0.57 -2.36
CA ILE A 369 1.70 -0.20 -3.56
C ILE A 369 0.50 0.48 -4.23
N LEU A 370 -0.51 0.85 -3.45
CA LEU A 370 -1.71 1.51 -3.99
C LEU A 370 -1.33 2.82 -4.72
N TYR A 371 -0.42 3.59 -4.15
CA TYR A 371 0.13 4.79 -4.78
C TYR A 371 0.92 4.49 -6.06
N GLN A 372 1.71 3.42 -6.10
CA GLN A 372 2.46 3.06 -7.31
C GLN A 372 1.56 2.52 -8.42
N ASN A 373 0.61 1.64 -8.09
CA ASN A 373 -0.41 1.17 -9.03
C ASN A 373 -1.20 2.34 -9.61
N TYR A 374 -1.43 3.37 -8.78
CA TYR A 374 -2.01 4.61 -9.22
C TYR A 374 -1.12 5.35 -10.25
N LEU A 375 0.18 5.51 -9.96
CA LEU A 375 1.12 6.13 -10.90
C LEU A 375 1.26 5.38 -12.23
N ASN A 376 1.05 4.06 -12.19
CA ASN A 376 1.09 3.22 -13.39
C ASN A 376 -0.22 3.24 -14.19
N GLY A 377 -1.25 3.95 -13.73
CA GLY A 377 -2.58 3.92 -14.36
C GLY A 377 -3.32 2.59 -14.16
N SER A 378 -2.79 1.66 -13.35
CA SER A 378 -3.38 0.34 -13.10
C SER A 378 -4.43 0.36 -11.99
N VAL A 379 -5.21 1.43 -11.91
CA VAL A 379 -6.21 1.65 -10.85
C VAL A 379 -7.35 0.60 -10.93
N GLY A 380 -7.60 0.05 -12.12
CA GLY A 380 -8.62 -0.98 -12.34
C GLY A 380 -8.32 -2.33 -11.71
N ALA A 381 -7.04 -2.64 -11.44
CA ALA A 381 -6.62 -3.91 -10.84
C ALA A 381 -6.63 -3.87 -9.29
N THR A 382 -7.28 -2.87 -8.70
CA THR A 382 -7.32 -2.72 -7.24
C THR A 382 -8.00 -3.94 -6.61
N ASN A 383 -7.28 -4.56 -5.68
CA ASN A 383 -7.73 -5.71 -4.92
C ASN A 383 -9.09 -5.44 -4.24
N LYS A 384 -10.07 -6.32 -4.48
CA LYS A 384 -11.43 -6.25 -3.90
C LYS A 384 -11.39 -6.22 -2.37
N THR A 385 -10.39 -6.86 -1.77
CA THR A 385 -10.12 -6.88 -0.34
C THR A 385 -9.98 -5.48 0.26
N LEU A 386 -9.33 -4.54 -0.44
CA LEU A 386 -9.17 -3.16 0.04
C LEU A 386 -10.52 -2.49 0.30
N TYR A 387 -11.50 -2.66 -0.61
CA TYR A 387 -12.82 -2.06 -0.47
C TYR A 387 -13.59 -2.64 0.72
N VAL A 388 -13.44 -3.94 0.99
CA VAL A 388 -14.03 -4.58 2.17
C VAL A 388 -13.50 -3.94 3.45
N TYR A 389 -12.18 -3.77 3.56
CA TYR A 389 -11.56 -3.10 4.71
C TYR A 389 -12.03 -1.65 4.85
N LEU A 390 -12.12 -0.88 3.76
CA LEU A 390 -12.60 0.51 3.78
C LEU A 390 -14.05 0.60 4.28
N ILE A 391 -14.93 -0.29 3.82
CA ILE A 391 -16.32 -0.35 4.29
C ILE A 391 -16.38 -0.63 5.79
N ILE A 392 -15.60 -1.60 6.29
CA ILE A 392 -15.52 -1.92 7.71
C ILE A 392 -15.01 -0.71 8.52
N MET A 393 -13.97 -0.02 8.05
CA MET A 393 -13.45 1.19 8.68
C MET A 393 -14.53 2.27 8.81
N ILE A 394 -15.31 2.52 7.75
CA ILE A 394 -16.40 3.50 7.76
C ILE A 394 -17.47 3.11 8.79
N PHE A 395 -17.90 1.85 8.84
CA PHE A 395 -18.88 1.39 9.83
C PHE A 395 -18.40 1.54 11.27
N ILE A 396 -17.13 1.20 11.55
CA ILE A 396 -16.53 1.36 12.87
C ILE A 396 -16.41 2.84 13.24
N ALA A 397 -15.97 3.69 12.32
CA ALA A 397 -15.88 5.13 12.53
C ALA A 397 -17.24 5.73 12.86
N LEU A 398 -18.29 5.41 12.08
CA LEU A 398 -19.66 5.90 12.33
C LEU A 398 -20.20 5.44 13.68
N SER A 399 -19.98 4.16 14.03
CA SER A 399 -20.39 3.60 15.31
C SER A 399 -19.71 4.31 16.48
N SER A 400 -18.40 4.57 16.37
CA SER A 400 -17.62 5.33 17.34
C SER A 400 -18.09 6.78 17.47
N ILE A 401 -18.37 7.46 16.35
CA ILE A 401 -18.89 8.84 16.33
C ILE A 401 -20.21 8.92 17.12
N LEU A 402 -21.15 8.00 16.84
CA LEU A 402 -22.43 7.96 17.55
C LEU A 402 -22.26 7.69 19.05
N ALA A 403 -21.38 6.77 19.42
CA ALA A 403 -21.08 6.46 20.82
C ALA A 403 -20.48 7.67 21.55
N GLN A 404 -19.48 8.33 20.95
CA GLN A 404 -18.84 9.51 21.53
C GLN A 404 -19.78 10.72 21.62
N PHE A 405 -20.71 10.89 20.67
CA PHE A 405 -21.74 11.94 20.78
C PHE A 405 -22.70 11.71 21.93
N ARG A 406 -23.11 10.45 22.18
CA ARG A 406 -23.94 10.13 23.35
C ARG A 406 -23.19 10.43 24.65
N MET A 407 -21.93 10.02 24.75
CA MET A 407 -21.09 10.32 25.93
C MET A 407 -20.92 11.84 26.15
N LYS A 408 -20.81 12.62 25.07
CA LYS A 408 -20.76 14.09 25.12
C LYS A 408 -22.06 14.70 25.66
N GLN A 409 -23.21 14.18 25.23
CA GLN A 409 -24.52 14.66 25.70
C GLN A 409 -24.70 14.42 27.21
N GLU A 410 -24.27 13.26 27.71
CA GLU A 410 -24.36 12.90 29.13
C GLU A 410 -23.38 13.71 30.01
N ASN A 411 -22.18 14.02 29.50
CA ASN A 411 -21.10 14.64 30.27
C ASN A 411 -20.75 16.05 29.79
N GLY A 412 -21.72 16.85 29.33
CA GLY A 412 -21.47 18.13 28.64
C GLY A 412 -20.53 19.10 29.36
N SER A 413 -20.46 19.08 30.70
CA SER A 413 -19.53 19.90 31.48
C SER A 413 -18.05 19.54 31.27
N GLN A 414 -17.73 18.27 31.00
CA GLN A 414 -16.36 17.81 30.75
C GLN A 414 -15.85 18.19 29.35
N TYR A 415 -16.76 18.43 28.40
CA TYR A 415 -16.45 18.72 27.01
C TYR A 415 -16.38 20.23 26.69
N SER A 416 -16.57 21.12 27.68
CA SER A 416 -16.57 22.57 27.45
C SER A 416 -15.15 23.15 27.35
N TYR A 417 -14.56 23.06 26.15
CA TYR A 417 -13.23 23.59 25.84
C TYR A 417 -13.08 25.09 26.13
N ARG A 418 -14.13 25.87 25.85
CA ARG A 418 -14.13 27.33 26.07
C ARG A 418 -13.99 27.70 27.55
N GLN A 419 -14.53 26.89 28.45
CA GLN A 419 -14.40 27.15 29.89
C GLN A 419 -12.97 26.87 30.39
N GLN A 420 -12.32 25.83 29.89
CA GLN A 420 -10.92 25.56 30.23
C GLN A 420 -9.97 26.61 29.67
N ASN A 421 -10.17 27.09 28.44
CA ASN A 421 -9.33 28.15 27.88
C ASN A 421 -9.43 29.47 28.65
N LYS A 422 -10.63 29.88 29.08
CA LYS A 422 -10.79 31.07 29.94
C LYS A 422 -10.05 30.97 31.28
N LYS A 423 -9.82 29.75 31.78
CA LYS A 423 -9.01 29.54 33.00
C LYS A 423 -7.52 29.74 32.73
N TYR A 424 -7.05 29.41 31.52
CA TYR A 424 -5.65 29.58 31.13
C TYR A 424 -5.33 30.98 30.60
N GLU A 425 -6.28 31.71 30.02
CA GLU A 425 -6.08 33.13 29.67
C GLU A 425 -5.93 34.04 30.89
N LYS A 426 -6.29 33.55 32.09
CA LYS A 426 -6.16 34.26 33.36
C LYS A 426 -4.88 33.92 34.15
N LEU A 427 -4.08 32.99 33.66
CA LEU A 427 -2.80 32.56 34.24
C LEU A 427 -1.67 33.01 33.32
#